data_AF-A0A971N0Q3-F1
#
_entry.id   AF-A0A971N0Q3-F1
#
_cell.length_a   1.000
_cell.length_b   1.000
_cell.length_c   1.000
_cell.angle_alpha   90.00
_cell.angle_beta   90.00
_cell.angle_gamma   90.00
#
_symmetry.space_group_name_H-M   'P 1'
#
loop_
_entity.id
_entity.type
_entity.pdbx_description
1 polymer ?
#
loop_
_entity_poly.entity_id
_entity_poly.type
_entity_poly.pdbx_seq_one_letter_code
_entity_poly.pdbx_strand_id
1 'polypeptide(L)'
;MNSENIGVRDAAAVYKGKVESALFSGDCEITIEAEGILLDGLLQTSFVPYYSITAISRESHVIQLDTRVSPVKISRIGLEEEAFFLNLWAAFNRKVKSVFQPKGPPLMELKNPAYNYDEREGKAELHVFRDCILLLPPNLDARRIPFLFVSAFTAEKHLVALSLKTGEQYNISRLGYDFDPLILQISEALRNLRARNADLLEKLDPSLSRSQAVQAVQVIAEGIAVSLSDLQAHVPTTATVIKEMLAASPLADYFQSLKEMTDVSRMAVGFKWVPAAADTDEQPEDETKSEDDVKMADETEPSVENEAASEKTSDWALWTVSPSENGQKAVVEFNFPQEKAATYVFETKGDFEGFLVTLNRAFEATDFRREMLYLTNPELHLEKNANARMLLERTPALQVLREIFVGRVIHYSIDGWRKNLQGMLR
;
A
#
# COMPACT_ATOMS: atom_id res chain seq x y z
N MET A 1 8.60 35.03 22.39
CA MET A 1 9.32 34.09 23.28
C MET A 1 9.46 32.81 22.48
N ASN A 2 10.68 32.58 22.00
CA ASN A 2 11.03 31.44 21.16
C ASN A 2 10.99 30.17 22.00
N SER A 3 10.11 29.24 21.67
CA SER A 3 10.19 27.86 22.14
C SER A 3 11.07 27.10 21.15
N GLU A 4 12.27 26.78 21.61
CA GLU A 4 13.26 25.96 20.92
C GLU A 4 12.65 24.61 20.54
N ASN A 5 12.66 24.33 19.24
CA ASN A 5 12.37 23.02 18.70
C ASN A 5 13.61 22.15 18.94
N ILE A 6 13.66 21.48 20.10
CA ILE A 6 14.68 20.48 20.39
C ILE A 6 14.35 19.26 19.53
N GLY A 7 14.94 19.22 18.34
CA GLY A 7 15.03 18.02 17.54
C GLY A 7 15.75 16.95 18.36
N VAL A 8 15.00 15.97 18.85
CA VAL A 8 15.57 14.74 19.39
C VAL A 8 16.24 14.03 18.22
N ARG A 9 17.54 14.26 18.07
CA ARG A 9 18.40 13.30 17.35
C ARG A 9 18.39 12.04 18.20
N ASP A 10 17.62 11.03 17.80
CA ASP A 10 17.74 9.68 18.34
C ASP A 10 19.20 9.27 18.17
N ALA A 11 19.98 9.30 19.26
CA ALA A 11 21.35 8.84 19.22
C ALA A 11 21.32 7.35 18.87
N ALA A 12 22.01 6.96 17.78
CA ALA A 12 22.08 5.58 17.37
C ALA A 12 22.65 4.73 18.53
N ALA A 13 21.92 3.70 18.95
CA ALA A 13 22.35 2.84 20.04
C ALA A 13 23.52 1.95 19.54
N VAL A 14 24.64 2.00 20.28
CA VAL A 14 25.87 1.26 19.94
C VAL A 14 26.08 0.13 20.94
N TYR A 15 26.36 -1.06 20.44
CA TYR A 15 26.59 -2.28 21.21
C TYR A 15 27.90 -2.92 20.81
N LYS A 16 28.42 -3.82 21.66
CA LYS A 16 29.60 -4.64 21.35
C LYS A 16 29.21 -6.10 21.33
N GLY A 17 29.67 -6.84 20.34
CA GLY A 17 29.36 -8.26 20.23
C GLY A 17 30.23 -8.95 19.21
N LYS A 18 29.95 -10.24 18.99
CA LYS A 18 30.56 -11.04 17.94
C LYS A 18 29.55 -11.32 16.86
N VAL A 19 29.93 -11.07 15.61
CA VAL A 19 29.12 -11.36 14.43
C VAL A 19 29.73 -12.50 13.62
N GLU A 20 28.87 -13.36 13.08
CA GLU A 20 29.21 -14.41 12.13
C GLU A 20 28.24 -14.41 10.95
N SER A 21 28.75 -14.20 9.74
CA SER A 21 28.04 -14.27 8.46
C SER A 21 29.00 -14.68 7.34
N ALA A 22 28.50 -14.82 6.11
CA ALA A 22 29.35 -15.09 4.95
C ALA A 22 30.27 -13.91 4.58
N LEU A 23 29.89 -12.69 4.94
CA LEU A 23 30.57 -11.45 4.56
C LEU A 23 31.33 -10.79 5.73
N PHE A 24 31.10 -11.24 6.96
CA PHE A 24 31.66 -10.65 8.17
C PHE A 24 31.86 -11.72 9.25
N SER A 25 33.02 -11.73 9.91
CA SER A 25 33.24 -12.54 11.10
C SER A 25 34.20 -11.85 12.06
N GLY A 26 33.85 -11.80 13.34
CA GLY A 26 34.71 -11.26 14.39
C GLY A 26 33.95 -10.45 15.44
N ASP A 27 34.70 -9.92 16.39
CA ASP A 27 34.18 -8.95 17.36
C ASP A 27 34.05 -7.58 16.68
N CYS A 28 32.95 -6.87 16.95
CA CYS A 28 32.65 -5.59 16.32
C CYS A 28 31.79 -4.68 17.20
N GLU A 29 31.79 -3.40 16.87
CA GLU A 29 30.76 -2.46 17.31
C GLU A 29 29.55 -2.60 16.37
N ILE A 30 28.35 -2.58 16.95
CA ILE A 30 27.08 -2.80 16.26
C ILE A 30 26.22 -1.57 16.51
N THR A 31 25.91 -0.82 15.45
CA THR A 31 25.10 0.39 15.54
C THR A 31 23.76 0.15 14.85
N ILE A 32 22.66 0.36 15.59
CA ILE A 32 21.31 0.29 15.05
C ILE A 32 20.96 1.63 14.42
N GLU A 33 20.80 1.65 13.11
CA GLU A 33 20.48 2.84 12.32
C GLU A 33 19.03 2.81 11.80
N ALA A 34 18.62 3.89 11.14
CA ALA A 34 17.26 4.02 10.60
C ALA A 34 16.96 3.04 9.44
N GLU A 35 17.98 2.72 8.64
CA GLU A 35 17.84 1.89 7.42
C GLU A 35 18.37 0.46 7.59
N GLY A 36 19.07 0.17 8.69
CA GLY A 36 19.70 -1.11 8.93
C GLY A 36 20.61 -1.14 10.14
N ILE A 37 21.52 -2.09 10.16
CA ILE A 37 22.52 -2.26 11.21
C ILE A 37 23.91 -2.10 10.58
N LEU A 38 24.72 -1.21 11.14
CA LEU A 38 26.14 -1.08 10.82
C LEU A 38 26.96 -1.99 11.72
N LEU A 39 27.82 -2.81 11.11
CA LEU A 39 28.75 -3.71 11.77
C LEU A 39 30.17 -3.21 11.53
N ASP A 40 30.82 -2.67 12.55
CA ASP A 40 32.14 -2.06 12.44
C ASP A 40 33.20 -2.85 13.22
N GLY A 41 33.99 -3.62 12.48
CA GLY A 41 35.08 -4.43 13.01
C GLY A 41 36.44 -3.82 12.72
N LEU A 42 37.49 -4.34 13.36
CA LEU A 42 38.85 -3.79 13.25
C LEU A 42 39.38 -3.68 11.80
N LEU A 43 38.99 -4.60 10.92
CA LEU A 43 39.52 -4.72 9.55
C LEU A 43 38.45 -4.62 8.46
N GLN A 44 37.17 -4.59 8.82
CA GLN A 44 36.07 -4.66 7.87
C GLN A 44 34.83 -4.00 8.48
N THR A 45 34.05 -3.36 7.62
CA THR A 45 32.75 -2.77 7.95
C THR A 45 31.71 -3.39 7.02
N SER A 46 30.53 -3.70 7.54
CA SER A 46 29.42 -4.26 6.76
C SER A 46 28.10 -3.63 7.19
N PHE A 47 27.18 -3.41 6.25
CA PHE A 47 25.85 -2.90 6.53
C PHE A 47 24.79 -3.95 6.22
N VAL A 48 23.87 -4.18 7.16
CA VAL A 48 22.74 -5.11 7.00
C VAL A 48 21.45 -4.29 6.91
N PRO A 49 20.96 -3.99 5.70
CA PRO A 49 19.78 -3.17 5.53
C PRO A 49 18.50 -3.92 5.95
N TYR A 50 17.54 -3.22 6.58
CA TYR A 50 16.30 -3.85 7.06
C TYR A 50 15.47 -4.47 5.95
N TYR A 51 15.51 -3.90 4.74
CA TYR A 51 14.80 -4.47 3.58
C TYR A 51 15.32 -5.86 3.18
N SER A 52 16.53 -6.25 3.63
CA SER A 52 17.13 -7.55 3.32
C SER A 52 16.78 -8.61 4.35
N ILE A 53 16.31 -8.19 5.54
CA ILE A 53 15.97 -9.06 6.65
C ILE A 53 14.58 -9.66 6.44
N THR A 54 14.51 -10.99 6.44
CA THR A 54 13.27 -11.75 6.31
C THR A 54 12.74 -12.23 7.66
N ALA A 55 13.61 -12.41 8.66
CA ALA A 55 13.22 -12.70 10.03
C ALA A 55 14.30 -12.28 11.04
N ILE A 56 13.89 -11.92 12.25
CA ILE A 56 14.74 -11.71 13.41
C ILE A 56 14.28 -12.68 14.49
N SER A 57 15.17 -13.55 14.95
CA SER A 57 14.89 -14.50 16.02
C SER A 57 15.94 -14.41 17.13
N ARG A 58 15.57 -14.90 18.32
CA ARG A 58 16.41 -14.89 19.51
C ARG A 58 16.35 -16.27 20.16
N GLU A 59 17.51 -16.95 20.23
CA GLU A 59 17.66 -18.27 20.85
C GLU A 59 18.98 -18.35 21.61
N SER A 60 18.94 -18.79 22.87
CA SER A 60 20.16 -19.08 23.65
C SER A 60 21.24 -17.97 23.66
N HIS A 61 20.83 -16.72 23.85
CA HIS A 61 21.71 -15.53 23.81
C HIS A 61 22.35 -15.23 22.44
N VAL A 62 21.78 -15.80 21.37
CA VAL A 62 22.14 -15.52 19.98
C VAL A 62 20.93 -14.88 19.31
N ILE A 63 21.19 -13.78 18.62
CA ILE A 63 20.21 -13.11 17.76
C ILE A 63 20.56 -13.45 16.33
N GLN A 64 19.61 -14.05 15.62
CA GLN A 64 19.77 -14.45 14.23
C GLN A 64 18.93 -13.54 13.35
N LEU A 65 19.58 -12.99 12.33
CA LEU A 65 18.94 -12.25 11.25
C LEU A 65 18.97 -13.15 10.02
N ASP A 66 17.80 -13.66 9.63
CA ASP A 66 17.67 -14.30 8.34
C ASP A 66 17.59 -13.20 7.29
N THR A 67 18.46 -13.27 6.28
CA THR A 67 18.50 -12.30 5.19
C THR A 67 18.42 -13.00 3.84
N ARG A 68 18.12 -12.24 2.79
CA ARG A 68 18.07 -12.74 1.41
C ARG A 68 19.41 -13.20 0.86
N VAL A 69 20.53 -12.73 1.43
CA VAL A 69 21.88 -13.03 0.92
C VAL A 69 22.53 -14.11 1.78
N SER A 70 22.65 -13.85 3.08
CA SER A 70 23.22 -14.81 4.03
C SER A 70 22.74 -14.51 5.45
N PRO A 71 22.46 -15.52 6.27
CA PRO A 71 22.10 -15.30 7.67
C PRO A 71 23.24 -14.61 8.42
N VAL A 72 22.87 -13.76 9.38
CA VAL A 72 23.80 -13.06 10.27
C VAL A 72 23.51 -13.49 11.70
N LYS A 73 24.52 -14.02 12.39
CA LYS A 73 24.42 -14.39 13.81
C LYS A 73 25.15 -13.35 14.65
N ILE A 74 24.46 -12.84 15.66
CA ILE A 74 24.99 -11.87 16.61
C ILE A 74 24.98 -12.52 17.99
N SER A 75 26.12 -12.52 18.66
CA SER A 75 26.32 -13.17 19.95
C SER A 75 27.24 -12.32 20.84
N ARG A 76 27.43 -12.74 22.10
CA ARG A 76 28.37 -12.10 23.04
C ARG A 76 28.09 -10.62 23.32
N ILE A 77 26.83 -10.19 23.22
CA ILE A 77 26.40 -8.83 23.61
C ILE A 77 26.48 -8.62 25.13
N GLY A 78 26.49 -9.71 25.90
CA GLY A 78 26.57 -9.66 27.35
C GLY A 78 25.22 -9.26 27.97
N LEU A 79 25.25 -8.42 29.00
CA LEU A 79 24.04 -8.03 29.74
C LEU A 79 23.07 -7.16 28.94
N GLU A 80 23.52 -6.57 27.83
CA GLU A 80 22.71 -5.69 26.98
C GLU A 80 21.97 -6.46 25.87
N GLU A 81 22.07 -7.79 25.81
CA GLU A 81 21.48 -8.62 24.74
C GLU A 81 19.96 -8.40 24.58
N GLU A 82 19.22 -8.32 25.68
CA GLU A 82 17.78 -8.06 25.64
C GLU A 82 17.47 -6.64 25.16
N ALA A 83 18.22 -5.64 25.63
CA ALA A 83 18.07 -4.26 25.20
C ALA A 83 18.38 -4.11 23.70
N PHE A 84 19.44 -4.76 23.22
CA PHE A 84 19.79 -4.81 21.81
C PHE A 84 18.68 -5.44 20.97
N PHE A 85 18.15 -6.61 21.38
CA PHE A 85 17.07 -7.28 20.65
C PHE A 85 15.83 -6.39 20.55
N LEU A 86 15.41 -5.77 21.66
CA LEU A 86 14.23 -4.89 21.68
C LEU A 86 14.43 -3.64 20.82
N ASN A 87 15.62 -3.03 20.87
CA ASN A 87 15.92 -1.85 20.07
C ASN A 87 16.03 -2.17 18.57
N LEU A 88 16.57 -3.34 18.23
CA LEU A 88 16.64 -3.81 16.85
C LEU A 88 15.23 -4.11 16.31
N TRP A 89 14.41 -4.82 17.08
CA TRP A 89 13.03 -5.09 16.69
C TRP A 89 12.25 -3.79 16.51
N ALA A 90 12.36 -2.84 17.44
CA ALA A 90 11.71 -1.55 17.32
C ALA A 90 12.15 -0.77 16.06
N ALA A 91 13.45 -0.75 15.76
CA ALA A 91 13.97 -0.07 14.57
C ALA A 91 13.50 -0.74 13.26
N PHE A 92 13.55 -2.06 13.20
CA PHE A 92 13.01 -2.83 12.08
C PHE A 92 11.51 -2.56 11.88
N ASN A 93 10.73 -2.60 12.96
CA ASN A 93 9.29 -2.33 12.91
C ASN A 93 8.97 -0.89 12.49
N ARG A 94 9.79 0.11 12.87
CA ARG A 94 9.65 1.49 12.36
C ARG A 94 9.80 1.52 10.84
N LYS A 95 10.77 0.79 10.28
CA LYS A 95 10.95 0.68 8.83
C LYS A 95 9.79 -0.06 8.15
N VAL A 96 9.32 -1.17 8.71
CA VAL A 96 8.14 -1.90 8.20
C VAL A 96 6.89 -1.00 8.23
N LYS A 97 6.68 -0.25 9.31
CA LYS A 97 5.56 0.69 9.46
C LYS A 97 5.62 1.81 8.42
N SER A 98 6.80 2.36 8.14
CA SER A 98 6.92 3.45 7.15
C SER A 98 6.55 2.99 5.74
N VAL A 99 6.88 1.76 5.35
CA VAL A 99 6.50 1.22 4.03
C VAL A 99 5.01 0.87 3.92
N PHE A 100 4.35 0.56 5.04
CA PHE A 100 2.90 0.32 5.07
C PHE A 100 2.05 1.59 5.01
N GLN A 101 2.63 2.77 5.25
CA GLN A 101 1.98 4.08 5.11
C GLN A 101 0.60 4.18 5.80
N PRO A 102 0.46 3.81 7.09
CA PRO A 102 -0.80 4.02 7.81
C PRO A 102 -1.14 5.51 7.91
N LYS A 103 -2.43 5.86 7.96
CA LYS A 103 -2.83 7.28 7.93
C LYS A 103 -2.83 7.89 9.34
N GLY A 104 -1.93 8.83 9.58
CA GLY A 104 -1.85 9.60 10.83
C GLY A 104 -1.15 8.86 11.98
N PRO A 105 -1.14 9.43 13.20
CA PRO A 105 -0.48 8.80 14.34
C PRO A 105 -1.24 7.55 14.81
N PRO A 106 -0.56 6.62 15.51
CA PRO A 106 -1.20 5.46 16.12
C PRO A 106 -2.18 5.92 17.21
N LEU A 107 -3.37 5.33 17.21
CA LEU A 107 -4.40 5.50 18.24
C LEU A 107 -4.09 4.65 19.47
N MET A 108 -3.43 3.51 19.27
CA MET A 108 -3.04 2.57 20.33
C MET A 108 -1.86 1.70 19.86
N GLU A 109 -0.95 1.37 20.76
CA GLU A 109 0.15 0.44 20.52
C GLU A 109 0.17 -0.62 21.62
N LEU A 110 0.22 -1.89 21.21
CA LEU A 110 0.25 -3.04 22.12
C LEU A 110 1.53 -3.83 21.88
N LYS A 111 2.16 -4.22 22.98
CA LYS A 111 3.35 -5.07 22.95
C LYS A 111 2.97 -6.51 23.20
N ASN A 112 3.47 -7.39 22.34
CA ASN A 112 3.40 -8.84 22.52
C ASN A 112 2.00 -9.52 22.51
N PRO A 113 0.91 -8.99 21.88
CA PRO A 113 -0.28 -9.80 21.65
C PRO A 113 0.05 -11.05 20.83
N ALA A 114 -0.67 -12.14 21.12
CA ALA A 114 -0.63 -13.33 20.28
C ALA A 114 -1.57 -13.14 19.08
N TYR A 115 -1.10 -13.51 17.89
CA TYR A 115 -1.90 -13.46 16.68
C TYR A 115 -1.99 -14.84 16.03
N ASN A 116 -3.06 -15.04 15.28
CA ASN A 116 -3.20 -16.13 14.32
C ASN A 116 -3.98 -15.61 13.10
N TYR A 117 -3.51 -15.92 11.90
CA TYR A 117 -4.24 -15.72 10.66
C TYR A 117 -3.76 -16.74 9.62
N ASP A 118 -4.67 -17.28 8.83
CA ASP A 118 -4.42 -18.41 7.93
C ASP A 118 -3.72 -19.57 8.68
N GLU A 119 -2.48 -19.90 8.29
CA GLU A 119 -1.60 -20.91 8.90
C GLU A 119 -0.44 -20.29 9.71
N ARG A 120 -0.50 -18.98 9.98
CA ARG A 120 0.55 -18.23 10.66
C ARG A 120 0.12 -17.91 12.08
N GLU A 121 1.01 -18.12 13.03
CA GLU A 121 0.80 -17.76 14.43
C GLU A 121 2.08 -17.22 15.05
N GLY A 122 1.93 -16.41 16.09
CA GLY A 122 3.08 -15.86 16.79
C GLY A 122 2.72 -14.77 17.77
N LYS A 123 3.71 -13.95 18.10
CA LYS A 123 3.53 -12.72 18.85
C LYS A 123 4.07 -11.55 18.05
N ALA A 124 3.43 -10.40 18.18
CA ALA A 124 3.76 -9.22 17.39
C ALA A 124 3.62 -7.96 18.24
N GLU A 125 4.14 -6.84 17.76
CA GLU A 125 3.57 -5.55 18.12
C GLU A 125 2.29 -5.33 17.30
N LEU A 126 1.29 -4.68 17.90
CA LEU A 126 0.05 -4.32 17.21
C LEU A 126 -0.20 -2.83 17.35
N HIS A 127 -0.32 -2.13 16.23
CA HIS A 127 -0.56 -0.69 16.21
C HIS A 127 -1.90 -0.41 15.53
N VAL A 128 -2.80 0.30 16.21
CA VAL A 128 -4.11 0.69 15.67
C VAL A 128 -4.00 2.10 15.11
N PHE A 129 -4.46 2.31 13.88
CA PHE A 129 -4.54 3.61 13.20
C PHE A 129 -5.98 3.94 12.82
N ARG A 130 -6.21 5.13 12.28
CA ARG A 130 -7.57 5.58 11.91
C ARG A 130 -8.17 4.84 10.71
N ASP A 131 -7.34 4.13 9.94
CA ASP A 131 -7.70 3.45 8.69
C ASP A 131 -7.29 1.97 8.64
N CYS A 132 -6.42 1.51 9.55
CA CYS A 132 -5.94 0.13 9.58
C CYS A 132 -5.42 -0.31 10.94
N ILE A 133 -5.15 -1.60 11.08
CA ILE A 133 -4.26 -2.17 12.10
C ILE A 133 -2.96 -2.61 11.42
N LEU A 134 -1.83 -2.35 12.04
CA LEU A 134 -0.56 -2.97 11.68
C LEU A 134 -0.25 -4.11 12.66
N LEU A 135 -0.05 -5.31 12.11
CA LEU A 135 0.46 -6.48 12.81
C LEU A 135 1.95 -6.59 12.47
N LEU A 136 2.83 -6.44 13.46
CA LEU A 136 4.28 -6.26 13.26
C LEU A 136 5.11 -7.33 14.02
N PRO A 137 5.02 -8.62 13.63
CA PRO A 137 6.01 -9.61 13.99
C PRO A 137 7.36 -9.27 13.33
N PRO A 138 8.48 -9.72 13.90
CA PRO A 138 9.82 -9.43 13.41
C PRO A 138 10.19 -10.28 12.17
N ASN A 139 9.28 -10.44 11.21
CA ASN A 139 9.47 -11.29 10.02
C ASN A 139 8.60 -10.83 8.82
N LEU A 140 8.54 -11.63 7.75
CA LEU A 140 7.71 -11.38 6.57
C LEU A 140 6.20 -11.56 6.81
N ASP A 141 5.77 -11.98 7.99
CA ASP A 141 4.35 -12.14 8.37
C ASP A 141 3.72 -10.82 8.80
N ALA A 142 4.48 -9.71 8.79
CA ALA A 142 3.92 -8.41 9.06
C ALA A 142 2.84 -8.03 8.04
N ARG A 143 1.71 -7.49 8.53
CA ARG A 143 0.53 -7.18 7.71
C ARG A 143 -0.05 -5.83 8.08
N ARG A 144 -0.54 -5.13 7.06
CA ARG A 144 -1.50 -4.04 7.20
C ARG A 144 -2.90 -4.59 6.97
N ILE A 145 -3.77 -4.42 7.94
CA ILE A 145 -5.18 -4.87 7.97
C ILE A 145 -6.07 -3.63 7.85
N PRO A 146 -6.53 -3.26 6.65
CA PRO A 146 -7.28 -2.02 6.43
C PRO A 146 -8.72 -2.20 6.86
N PHE A 147 -9.23 -1.21 7.59
CA PHE A 147 -10.62 -1.18 8.03
C PHE A 147 -11.62 -1.09 6.88
N LEU A 148 -11.17 -0.61 5.72
CA LEU A 148 -11.97 -0.59 4.50
C LEU A 148 -12.49 -1.99 4.09
N PHE A 149 -11.73 -3.04 4.40
CA PHE A 149 -12.09 -4.41 4.07
C PHE A 149 -12.77 -5.16 5.22
N VAL A 150 -12.89 -4.60 6.42
CA VAL A 150 -13.47 -5.31 7.58
C VAL A 150 -14.98 -5.53 7.36
N SER A 151 -15.38 -6.79 7.25
CA SER A 151 -16.76 -7.23 7.11
C SER A 151 -17.39 -7.62 8.45
N ALA A 152 -16.60 -8.18 9.37
CA ALA A 152 -17.03 -8.52 10.72
C ALA A 152 -15.94 -8.24 11.75
N PHE A 153 -16.38 -7.84 12.94
CA PHE A 153 -15.54 -7.62 14.10
C PHE A 153 -16.25 -8.21 15.32
N THR A 154 -15.64 -9.20 15.95
CA THR A 154 -16.19 -9.85 17.14
C THR A 154 -15.15 -9.84 18.26
N ALA A 155 -15.65 -9.78 19.49
CA ALA A 155 -14.82 -9.78 20.67
C ALA A 155 -15.49 -10.63 21.75
N GLU A 156 -14.98 -11.84 21.95
CA GLU A 156 -15.53 -12.81 22.90
C GLU A 156 -14.39 -13.57 23.57
N LYS A 157 -14.55 -13.94 24.85
CA LYS A 157 -13.60 -14.83 25.57
C LYS A 157 -12.12 -14.38 25.47
N HIS A 158 -11.85 -13.09 25.56
CA HIS A 158 -10.50 -12.49 25.41
C HIS A 158 -9.83 -12.69 24.03
N LEU A 159 -10.63 -12.99 23.01
CA LEU A 159 -10.24 -13.07 21.62
C LEU A 159 -10.93 -11.94 20.85
N VAL A 160 -10.13 -11.18 20.10
CA VAL A 160 -10.60 -10.23 19.10
C VAL A 160 -10.44 -10.88 17.73
N ALA A 161 -11.53 -10.99 16.97
CA ALA A 161 -11.51 -11.54 15.61
C ALA A 161 -11.99 -10.50 14.59
N LEU A 162 -11.26 -10.41 13.48
CA LEU A 162 -11.56 -9.57 12.33
C LEU A 162 -11.70 -10.46 11.11
N SER A 163 -12.83 -10.34 10.41
CA SER A 163 -13.02 -10.94 9.08
C SER A 163 -13.01 -9.85 8.03
N LEU A 164 -12.31 -10.10 6.92
CA LEU A 164 -12.27 -9.19 5.79
C LEU A 164 -13.19 -9.65 4.65
N LYS A 165 -13.66 -8.72 3.83
CA LYS A 165 -14.39 -8.98 2.57
C LYS A 165 -13.52 -9.76 1.56
N THR A 166 -12.20 -9.77 1.77
CA THR A 166 -11.23 -10.55 1.00
C THR A 166 -11.14 -12.03 1.41
N GLY A 167 -11.84 -12.42 2.48
CA GLY A 167 -11.80 -13.78 3.03
C GLY A 167 -10.78 -13.99 4.16
N GLU A 168 -9.83 -13.06 4.33
CA GLU A 168 -8.82 -13.11 5.40
C GLU A 168 -9.48 -13.07 6.79
N GLN A 169 -8.97 -13.87 7.73
CA GLN A 169 -9.41 -13.89 9.13
C GLN A 169 -8.24 -13.70 10.07
N TYR A 170 -8.35 -12.72 10.96
CA TYR A 170 -7.32 -12.37 11.93
C TYR A 170 -7.85 -12.55 13.35
N ASN A 171 -7.09 -13.28 14.16
CA ASN A 171 -7.38 -13.58 15.55
C ASN A 171 -6.30 -12.98 16.43
N ILE A 172 -6.67 -12.15 17.40
CA ILE A 172 -5.76 -11.48 18.33
C ILE A 172 -6.17 -11.83 19.76
N SER A 173 -5.22 -12.34 20.54
CA SER A 173 -5.46 -12.81 21.91
C SER A 173 -4.32 -12.43 22.85
N ARG A 174 -4.45 -12.83 24.13
CA ARG A 174 -3.50 -12.50 25.21
C ARG A 174 -3.32 -11.00 25.43
N LEU A 175 -4.43 -10.27 25.34
CA LEU A 175 -4.48 -8.81 25.45
C LEU A 175 -4.47 -8.31 26.91
N GLY A 176 -4.81 -9.16 27.89
CA GLY A 176 -4.84 -8.77 29.30
C GLY A 176 -5.74 -7.56 29.54
N TYR A 177 -5.19 -6.52 30.18
CA TYR A 177 -5.90 -5.27 30.45
C TYR A 177 -6.18 -4.43 29.20
N ASP A 178 -5.50 -4.71 28.09
CA ASP A 178 -5.68 -3.99 26.82
C ASP A 178 -6.85 -4.53 25.99
N PHE A 179 -7.57 -5.57 26.45
CA PHE A 179 -8.70 -6.17 25.73
C PHE A 179 -9.83 -5.16 25.47
N ASP A 180 -10.39 -4.55 26.51
CA ASP A 180 -11.49 -3.60 26.38
C ASP A 180 -11.06 -2.29 25.68
N PRO A 181 -9.88 -1.69 26.00
CA PRO A 181 -9.37 -0.53 25.26
C PRO A 181 -9.19 -0.79 23.77
N LEU A 182 -8.67 -1.97 23.38
CA LEU A 182 -8.49 -2.32 21.97
C LEU A 182 -9.83 -2.37 21.24
N ILE A 183 -10.84 -2.99 21.84
CA ILE A 183 -12.19 -3.09 21.26
C ILE A 183 -12.77 -1.71 21.03
N LEU A 184 -12.65 -0.82 22.02
CA LEU A 184 -13.13 0.55 21.92
C LEU A 184 -12.45 1.28 20.76
N GLN A 185 -11.11 1.23 20.68
CA GLN A 185 -10.34 1.93 19.64
C GLN A 185 -10.67 1.43 18.22
N ILE A 186 -10.75 0.10 18.03
CA ILE A 186 -11.11 -0.48 16.72
C ILE A 186 -12.55 -0.09 16.34
N SER A 187 -13.49 -0.18 17.29
CA SER A 187 -14.90 0.16 17.05
C SER A 187 -15.08 1.62 16.66
N GLU A 188 -14.39 2.52 17.36
CA GLU A 188 -14.41 3.96 17.05
C GLU A 188 -13.77 4.25 15.70
N ALA A 189 -12.63 3.64 15.38
CA ALA A 189 -11.97 3.83 14.10
C ALA A 189 -12.83 3.33 12.92
N LEU A 190 -13.48 2.17 13.05
CA LEU A 190 -14.43 1.66 12.05
C LEU A 190 -15.63 2.59 11.87
N ARG A 191 -16.21 3.11 12.96
CA ARG A 191 -17.32 4.07 12.92
C ARG A 191 -16.90 5.36 12.23
N ASN A 192 -15.72 5.89 12.57
CA ASN A 192 -15.20 7.12 12.00
C ASN A 192 -14.85 6.96 10.51
N LEU A 193 -14.33 5.81 10.09
CA LEU A 193 -14.10 5.51 8.68
C LEU A 193 -15.41 5.50 7.89
N ARG A 194 -16.45 4.86 8.41
CA ARG A 194 -17.79 4.84 7.78
C ARG A 194 -18.38 6.25 7.67
N ALA A 195 -18.26 7.06 8.71
CA ALA A 195 -18.72 8.45 8.69
C ALA A 195 -18.00 9.27 7.60
N ARG A 196 -16.66 9.20 7.52
CA ARG A 196 -15.89 9.90 6.48
C ARG A 196 -16.27 9.46 5.06
N ASN A 197 -16.46 8.15 4.85
CA ASN A 197 -16.90 7.64 3.55
C ASN A 197 -18.32 8.10 3.21
N ALA A 198 -19.22 8.25 4.19
CA ALA A 198 -20.55 8.80 3.96
C ALA A 198 -20.48 10.28 3.57
N ASP A 199 -19.66 11.08 4.26
CA ASP A 199 -19.43 12.49 3.92
C ASP A 199 -18.86 12.64 2.49
N LEU A 200 -17.96 11.74 2.09
CA LEU A 200 -17.42 11.70 0.71
C LEU A 200 -18.48 11.30 -0.32
N LEU A 201 -19.37 10.36 0.01
CA LEU A 201 -20.46 9.98 -0.89
C LEU A 201 -21.49 11.10 -1.05
N GLU A 202 -21.81 11.85 0.01
CA GLU A 202 -22.65 13.05 -0.09
C GLU A 202 -22.01 14.12 -0.99
N LYS A 203 -20.67 14.22 -0.95
CA LYS A 203 -19.93 15.12 -1.83
C LYS A 203 -19.92 14.64 -3.29
N LEU A 204 -19.81 13.34 -3.52
CA LEU A 204 -19.83 12.72 -4.84
C LEU A 204 -21.23 12.82 -5.47
N ASP A 205 -22.25 12.43 -4.70
CA ASP A 205 -23.67 12.41 -5.09
C ASP A 205 -24.49 13.29 -4.11
N PRO A 206 -24.62 14.59 -4.40
CA PRO A 206 -25.38 15.53 -3.56
C PRO A 206 -26.88 15.23 -3.46
N SER A 207 -27.41 14.26 -4.22
CA SER A 207 -28.81 13.84 -4.11
C SER A 207 -29.05 12.91 -2.92
N LEU A 208 -28.01 12.32 -2.34
CA LEU A 208 -28.11 11.46 -1.17
C LEU A 208 -28.41 12.27 0.10
N SER A 209 -29.41 11.85 0.86
CA SER A 209 -29.50 12.24 2.27
C SER A 209 -28.44 11.51 3.11
N ARG A 210 -28.14 12.05 4.30
CA ARG A 210 -27.19 11.44 5.24
C ARG A 210 -27.47 9.97 5.58
N SER A 211 -28.75 9.61 5.72
CA SER A 211 -29.14 8.22 5.97
C SER A 211 -28.84 7.32 4.78
N GLN A 212 -29.12 7.80 3.56
CA GLN A 212 -28.83 7.07 2.32
C GLN A 212 -27.32 6.94 2.09
N ALA A 213 -26.53 7.98 2.37
CA ALA A 213 -25.07 7.93 2.27
C ALA A 213 -24.48 6.86 3.21
N VAL A 214 -24.93 6.80 4.47
CA VAL A 214 -24.49 5.78 5.43
C VAL A 214 -24.82 4.36 4.95
N GLN A 215 -25.97 4.15 4.31
CA GLN A 215 -26.33 2.87 3.72
C GLN A 215 -25.48 2.56 2.48
N ALA A 216 -25.24 3.55 1.62
CA ALA A 216 -24.46 3.43 0.39
C ALA A 216 -23.00 3.04 0.65
N VAL A 217 -22.39 3.47 1.77
CA VAL A 217 -21.03 3.06 2.19
C VAL A 217 -20.88 1.54 2.32
N GLN A 218 -21.96 0.80 2.57
CA GLN A 218 -21.90 -0.67 2.63
C GLN A 218 -21.68 -1.30 1.25
N VAL A 219 -22.15 -0.62 0.20
CA VAL A 219 -22.10 -1.05 -1.20
C VAL A 219 -20.82 -0.55 -1.85
N ILE A 220 -20.51 0.75 -1.73
CA ILE A 220 -19.34 1.37 -2.34
C ILE A 220 -18.65 2.31 -1.35
N ALA A 221 -17.33 2.27 -1.32
CA ALA A 221 -16.51 3.17 -0.51
C ALA A 221 -15.37 3.73 -1.37
N GLU A 222 -14.78 4.82 -0.91
CA GLU A 222 -13.63 5.42 -1.57
C GLU A 222 -12.46 4.41 -1.67
N GLY A 223 -11.80 4.35 -2.81
CA GLY A 223 -10.59 3.55 -2.99
C GLY A 223 -10.82 2.09 -3.37
N ILE A 224 -12.06 1.65 -3.58
CA ILE A 224 -12.39 0.31 -4.08
C ILE A 224 -13.28 0.37 -5.32
N ALA A 225 -13.08 -0.60 -6.22
CA ALA A 225 -14.02 -0.89 -7.30
C ALA A 225 -15.07 -1.91 -6.86
N VAL A 226 -16.31 -1.67 -7.28
CA VAL A 226 -17.45 -2.55 -7.02
C VAL A 226 -18.25 -2.77 -8.29
N SER A 227 -18.95 -3.90 -8.38
CA SER A 227 -19.81 -4.20 -9.53
C SER A 227 -20.78 -3.04 -9.80
N LEU A 228 -20.81 -2.57 -11.05
CA LEU A 228 -21.70 -1.49 -11.46
C LEU A 228 -23.17 -1.94 -11.45
N SER A 229 -23.44 -3.22 -11.74
CA SER A 229 -24.80 -3.76 -11.65
C SER A 229 -25.29 -3.74 -10.19
N ASP A 230 -24.42 -4.12 -9.26
CA ASP A 230 -24.75 -4.15 -7.83
C ASP A 230 -24.93 -2.72 -7.29
N LEU A 231 -24.06 -1.79 -7.71
CA LEU A 231 -24.21 -0.39 -7.37
C LEU A 231 -25.54 0.17 -7.91
N GLN A 232 -25.90 -0.15 -9.16
CA GLN A 232 -27.16 0.30 -9.75
C GLN A 232 -28.39 -0.30 -9.05
N ALA A 233 -28.29 -1.54 -8.56
CA ALA A 233 -29.39 -2.20 -7.85
C ALA A 233 -29.63 -1.60 -6.44
N HIS A 234 -28.57 -1.18 -5.74
CA HIS A 234 -28.67 -0.74 -4.34
C HIS A 234 -28.59 0.77 -4.15
N VAL A 235 -27.85 1.49 -5.00
CA VAL A 235 -27.63 2.95 -4.92
C VAL A 235 -27.68 3.57 -6.33
N PRO A 236 -28.85 3.55 -7.01
CA PRO A 236 -28.97 3.89 -8.44
C PRO A 236 -28.57 5.34 -8.77
N THR A 237 -28.76 6.29 -7.85
CA THR A 237 -28.36 7.70 -8.05
C THR A 237 -26.85 7.82 -8.18
N THR A 238 -26.10 7.18 -7.27
CA THR A 238 -24.63 7.20 -7.28
C THR A 238 -24.07 6.48 -8.51
N ALA A 239 -24.69 5.37 -8.93
CA ALA A 239 -24.33 4.71 -10.19
C ALA A 239 -24.50 5.65 -11.40
N THR A 240 -25.54 6.48 -11.39
CA THR A 240 -25.81 7.45 -12.46
C THR A 240 -24.76 8.56 -12.45
N VAL A 241 -24.48 9.14 -11.29
CA VAL A 241 -23.43 10.16 -11.11
C VAL A 241 -22.08 9.67 -11.63
N ILE A 242 -21.64 8.47 -11.24
CA ILE A 242 -20.35 7.92 -11.71
C ILE A 242 -20.34 7.74 -13.23
N LYS A 243 -21.43 7.23 -13.83
CA LYS A 243 -21.53 7.09 -15.29
C LYS A 243 -21.44 8.44 -16.00
N GLU A 244 -22.10 9.46 -15.48
CA GLU A 244 -22.06 10.82 -16.01
C GLU A 244 -20.64 11.42 -15.90
N MET A 245 -19.97 11.24 -14.76
CA MET A 245 -18.59 11.69 -14.59
C MET A 245 -17.62 10.97 -15.53
N LEU A 246 -17.79 9.66 -15.75
CA LEU A 246 -16.99 8.90 -16.73
C LEU A 246 -17.22 9.43 -18.16
N ALA A 247 -18.48 9.73 -18.52
CA ALA A 247 -18.85 10.26 -19.83
C ALA A 247 -18.38 11.71 -20.05
N ALA A 248 -18.21 12.49 -18.98
CA ALA A 248 -17.67 13.85 -19.04
C ALA A 248 -16.14 13.91 -18.87
N SER A 249 -15.48 12.77 -18.66
CA SER A 249 -14.03 12.73 -18.43
C SER A 249 -13.23 12.85 -19.74
N PRO A 250 -11.93 13.23 -19.66
CA PRO A 250 -11.03 13.19 -20.82
C PRO A 250 -10.90 11.81 -21.46
N LEU A 251 -11.31 10.74 -20.77
CA LEU A 251 -11.25 9.36 -21.23
C LEU A 251 -12.59 8.82 -21.75
N ALA A 252 -13.59 9.67 -21.95
CA ALA A 252 -14.93 9.26 -22.39
C ALA A 252 -14.91 8.37 -23.65
N ASP A 253 -14.12 8.74 -24.66
CA ASP A 253 -13.98 7.97 -25.92
C ASP A 253 -13.33 6.60 -25.70
N TYR A 254 -12.38 6.51 -24.77
CA TYR A 254 -11.72 5.26 -24.38
C TYR A 254 -12.70 4.37 -23.63
N PHE A 255 -13.45 4.91 -22.67
CA PHE A 255 -14.50 4.18 -21.96
C PHE A 255 -15.59 3.68 -22.91
N GLN A 256 -16.00 4.49 -23.89
CA GLN A 256 -16.97 4.07 -24.88
C GLN A 256 -16.44 2.93 -25.74
N SER A 257 -15.17 3.01 -26.15
CA SER A 257 -14.52 1.94 -26.91
C SER A 257 -14.32 0.66 -26.08
N LEU A 258 -14.03 0.76 -24.77
CA LEU A 258 -13.93 -0.39 -23.87
C LEU A 258 -15.23 -1.19 -23.81
N LYS A 259 -16.38 -0.51 -23.84
CA LYS A 259 -17.69 -1.18 -23.85
C LYS A 259 -17.90 -2.10 -25.05
N GLU A 260 -17.21 -1.84 -26.16
CA GLU A 260 -17.29 -2.64 -27.38
C GLU A 260 -16.32 -3.83 -27.40
N MET A 261 -15.44 -3.96 -26.39
CA MET A 261 -14.37 -4.97 -26.35
C MET A 261 -14.37 -5.82 -25.07
N THR A 262 -15.22 -5.48 -24.11
CA THR A 262 -15.26 -6.08 -22.77
C THR A 262 -16.69 -6.42 -22.39
N ASP A 263 -16.85 -7.35 -21.46
CA ASP A 263 -18.14 -7.69 -20.90
C ASP A 263 -18.58 -6.60 -19.90
N VAL A 264 -19.32 -5.62 -20.42
CA VAL A 264 -19.87 -4.50 -19.66
C VAL A 264 -20.88 -4.92 -18.60
N SER A 265 -21.48 -6.11 -18.72
CA SER A 265 -22.48 -6.58 -17.75
C SER A 265 -21.86 -6.87 -16.39
N ARG A 266 -20.55 -7.17 -16.38
CA ARG A 266 -19.74 -7.45 -15.18
C ARG A 266 -18.77 -6.31 -14.85
N MET A 267 -18.91 -5.15 -15.50
CA MET A 267 -18.02 -4.02 -15.24
C MET A 267 -18.14 -3.57 -13.79
N ALA A 268 -17.00 -3.32 -13.15
CA ALA A 268 -16.90 -2.67 -11.87
C ALA A 268 -16.38 -1.23 -12.03
N VAL A 269 -16.74 -0.37 -11.08
CA VAL A 269 -16.35 1.04 -11.05
C VAL A 269 -15.86 1.41 -9.67
N GLY A 270 -14.88 2.32 -9.59
CA GLY A 270 -14.42 2.89 -8.34
C GLY A 270 -14.11 4.37 -8.47
N PHE A 271 -14.01 5.02 -7.31
CA PHE A 271 -13.70 6.44 -7.21
C PHE A 271 -12.76 6.73 -6.03
N LYS A 272 -12.02 7.83 -6.14
CA LYS A 272 -11.16 8.35 -5.07
C LYS A 272 -11.16 9.87 -5.11
N TRP A 273 -11.27 10.50 -3.94
CA TRP A 273 -11.14 11.95 -3.83
C TRP A 273 -9.65 12.30 -3.86
N VAL A 274 -9.26 13.08 -4.85
CA VAL A 274 -7.90 13.57 -5.06
C VAL A 274 -8.02 15.09 -5.11
N PRO A 275 -8.00 15.77 -3.95
CA PRO A 275 -8.09 17.22 -3.97
C PRO A 275 -6.91 17.75 -4.80
N ALA A 276 -7.16 18.73 -5.66
CA ALA A 276 -6.07 19.55 -6.20
C ALA A 276 -5.17 19.94 -5.03
N ALA A 277 -3.86 19.71 -5.18
CA ALA A 277 -2.90 20.02 -4.13
C ALA A 277 -3.25 21.41 -3.59
N ALA A 278 -3.70 21.47 -2.33
CA ALA A 278 -3.62 22.72 -1.62
C ALA A 278 -2.15 23.14 -1.71
N ASP A 279 -1.84 24.43 -1.75
CA ASP A 279 -0.50 24.92 -1.43
C ASP A 279 -0.13 24.45 -0.01
N THR A 280 0.25 23.18 0.10
CA THR A 280 0.94 22.60 1.23
C THR A 280 2.40 22.74 0.86
N ASP A 281 3.10 23.60 1.61
CA ASP A 281 4.56 23.73 1.68
C ASP A 281 5.26 22.41 2.10
N GLU A 282 4.86 21.28 1.52
CA GLU A 282 5.55 20.01 1.59
C GLU A 282 6.12 19.76 0.20
N GLN A 283 7.28 20.37 -0.05
CA GLN A 283 8.12 20.01 -1.18
C GLN A 283 8.36 18.49 -1.16
N PRO A 284 8.23 17.78 -2.29
CA PRO A 284 8.80 16.45 -2.39
C PRO A 284 10.33 16.58 -2.22
N GLU A 285 10.86 15.85 -1.23
CA GLU A 285 12.29 15.76 -0.97
C GLU A 285 13.03 15.22 -2.21
N ASP A 286 13.72 16.13 -2.88
CA ASP A 286 14.99 15.99 -3.60
C ASP A 286 15.17 14.73 -4.47
N GLU A 287 14.69 14.79 -5.71
CA GLU A 287 15.41 14.17 -6.82
C GLU A 287 16.70 14.96 -7.05
N THR A 288 17.79 14.51 -6.40
CA THR A 288 19.14 14.95 -6.71
C THR A 288 19.48 14.53 -8.15
N LYS A 289 19.21 15.44 -9.08
CA LYS A 289 19.82 15.40 -10.42
C LYS A 289 21.31 15.68 -10.22
N SER A 290 22.13 14.66 -10.44
CA SER A 290 23.57 14.82 -10.61
C SER A 290 23.81 15.71 -11.84
N GLU A 291 24.32 16.91 -11.59
CA GLU A 291 24.98 17.75 -12.59
C GLU A 291 26.30 17.06 -12.97
N ASP A 292 26.32 16.40 -14.12
CA ASP A 292 27.51 16.25 -14.98
C ASP A 292 27.05 15.62 -16.29
N ASP A 293 26.67 16.47 -17.25
CA ASP A 293 26.96 16.29 -18.68
C ASP A 293 26.42 17.49 -19.47
N VAL A 294 27.25 18.51 -19.63
CA VAL A 294 27.07 19.53 -20.65
C VAL A 294 27.81 19.07 -21.90
N LYS A 295 27.11 18.85 -23.04
CA LYS A 295 27.30 19.60 -24.31
C LYS A 295 26.71 18.97 -25.58
N MET A 296 26.02 19.84 -26.34
CA MET A 296 25.78 19.87 -27.80
C MET A 296 24.71 18.90 -28.35
N ALA A 297 23.77 19.27 -29.25
CA ALA A 297 23.53 20.44 -30.09
C ALA A 297 21.99 20.54 -30.33
N ASP A 298 21.40 21.73 -30.24
CA ASP A 298 20.87 22.54 -31.36
C ASP A 298 20.00 21.76 -32.36
N GLU A 299 18.68 21.89 -32.22
CA GLU A 299 17.75 22.04 -33.35
C GLU A 299 16.43 22.64 -32.86
N THR A 300 15.91 23.56 -33.68
CA THR A 300 14.93 24.59 -33.37
C THR A 300 13.50 24.08 -33.61
N GLU A 301 12.64 24.12 -32.60
CA GLU A 301 11.18 24.02 -32.79
C GLU A 301 10.49 25.32 -32.32
N PRO A 302 9.53 25.87 -33.08
CA PRO A 302 8.90 27.15 -32.75
C PRO A 302 7.93 26.98 -31.59
N SER A 303 8.08 27.87 -30.60
CA SER A 303 7.12 28.08 -29.51
C SER A 303 5.79 28.60 -30.07
N VAL A 304 4.77 27.73 -30.09
CA VAL A 304 3.38 28.18 -30.15
C VAL A 304 2.93 28.39 -28.71
N GLU A 305 2.89 29.67 -28.31
CA GLU A 305 2.15 30.11 -27.13
C GLU A 305 0.67 29.77 -27.34
N ASN A 306 0.20 28.69 -26.71
CA ASN A 306 -1.22 28.51 -26.46
C ASN A 306 -1.48 28.93 -25.03
N GLU A 307 -2.17 30.06 -24.87
CA GLU A 307 -2.86 30.45 -23.66
C GLU A 307 -3.82 29.32 -23.27
N ALA A 308 -3.38 28.44 -22.37
CA ALA A 308 -4.20 27.39 -21.82
C ALA A 308 -5.28 28.03 -20.94
N ALA A 309 -6.51 28.05 -21.44
CA ALA A 309 -7.68 28.14 -20.61
C ALA A 309 -7.53 27.14 -19.46
N SER A 310 -7.59 27.63 -18.23
CA SER A 310 -7.59 26.83 -17.01
C SER A 310 -8.82 25.91 -17.01
N GLU A 311 -8.73 24.75 -17.66
CA GLU A 311 -9.68 23.66 -17.50
C GLU A 311 -9.63 23.23 -16.04
N LYS A 312 -10.72 23.50 -15.31
CA LYS A 312 -10.87 23.09 -13.92
C LYS A 312 -10.94 21.57 -13.89
N THR A 313 -9.80 20.93 -13.69
CA THR A 313 -9.70 19.46 -13.58
C THR A 313 -10.53 18.98 -12.41
N SER A 314 -11.29 17.89 -12.60
CA SER A 314 -12.07 17.24 -11.54
C SER A 314 -11.16 16.85 -10.36
N ASP A 315 -11.62 17.04 -9.13
CA ASP A 315 -10.95 16.56 -7.90
C ASP A 315 -11.20 15.05 -7.65
N TRP A 316 -11.75 14.34 -8.63
CA TRP A 316 -12.10 12.93 -8.52
C TRP A 316 -11.29 12.10 -9.48
N ALA A 317 -10.61 11.09 -8.92
CA ALA A 317 -10.14 9.96 -9.69
C ALA A 317 -11.28 8.94 -9.85
N LEU A 318 -11.39 8.39 -11.06
CA LEU A 318 -12.35 7.35 -11.42
C LEU A 318 -11.63 6.21 -12.11
N TRP A 319 -12.14 5.00 -11.98
CA TRP A 319 -11.65 3.88 -12.77
C TRP A 319 -12.74 2.86 -13.05
N THR A 320 -12.54 2.13 -14.13
CA THR A 320 -13.37 0.99 -14.50
C THR A 320 -12.53 -0.27 -14.55
N VAL A 321 -13.17 -1.39 -14.24
CA VAL A 321 -12.58 -2.72 -14.30
C VAL A 321 -13.55 -3.61 -15.06
N SER A 322 -13.15 -4.14 -16.21
CA SER A 322 -14.04 -4.93 -17.06
C SER A 322 -13.37 -6.23 -17.50
N PRO A 323 -14.05 -7.39 -17.41
CA PRO A 323 -13.51 -8.62 -17.98
C PRO A 323 -13.55 -8.56 -19.51
N SER A 324 -12.60 -9.23 -20.17
CA SER A 324 -12.70 -9.51 -21.60
C SER A 324 -13.94 -10.37 -21.89
N GLU A 325 -14.43 -10.36 -23.13
CA GLU A 325 -15.63 -11.14 -23.50
C GLU A 325 -15.49 -12.65 -23.24
N ASN A 326 -14.27 -13.19 -23.33
CA ASN A 326 -13.97 -14.59 -23.01
C ASN A 326 -13.73 -14.85 -21.50
N GLY A 327 -13.79 -13.79 -20.68
CA GLY A 327 -13.60 -13.81 -19.23
C GLY A 327 -12.19 -14.17 -18.76
N GLN A 328 -11.21 -14.36 -19.66
CA GLN A 328 -9.85 -14.80 -19.31
C GLN A 328 -8.97 -13.66 -18.83
N LYS A 329 -9.28 -12.43 -19.21
CA LYS A 329 -8.52 -11.24 -18.86
C LYS A 329 -9.41 -10.18 -18.25
N ALA A 330 -8.81 -9.23 -17.56
CA ALA A 330 -9.47 -8.02 -17.08
C ALA A 330 -8.70 -6.78 -17.54
N VAL A 331 -9.46 -5.73 -17.79
CA VAL A 331 -8.97 -4.42 -18.22
C VAL A 331 -9.27 -3.42 -17.12
N VAL A 332 -8.26 -2.66 -16.71
CA VAL A 332 -8.39 -1.59 -15.73
C VAL A 332 -8.02 -0.27 -16.39
N GLU A 333 -8.96 0.67 -16.36
CA GLU A 333 -8.82 1.99 -16.96
C GLU A 333 -8.88 3.07 -15.88
N PHE A 334 -7.79 3.85 -15.73
CA PHE A 334 -7.68 4.87 -14.71
C PHE A 334 -7.82 6.27 -15.31
N ASN A 335 -8.76 7.03 -14.79
CA ASN A 335 -8.88 8.47 -14.98
C ASN A 335 -8.50 9.18 -13.68
N PHE A 336 -7.21 9.44 -13.48
CA PHE A 336 -6.72 10.24 -12.36
C PHE A 336 -6.50 11.69 -12.80
N PRO A 337 -6.90 12.69 -11.98
CA PRO A 337 -6.64 14.08 -12.29
C PRO A 337 -5.14 14.32 -12.49
N GLN A 338 -4.77 15.09 -13.52
CA GLN A 338 -3.39 15.52 -13.78
C GLN A 338 -2.39 14.39 -14.08
N GLU A 339 -2.86 13.15 -14.27
CA GLU A 339 -2.01 12.02 -14.66
C GLU A 339 -2.22 11.63 -16.12
N LYS A 340 -1.16 11.11 -16.75
CA LYS A 340 -1.27 10.50 -18.08
C LYS A 340 -2.05 9.18 -17.97
N ALA A 341 -3.06 9.03 -18.81
CA ALA A 341 -3.88 7.83 -18.83
C ALA A 341 -3.15 6.62 -19.42
N ALA A 342 -3.43 5.47 -18.82
CA ALA A 342 -2.96 4.17 -19.29
C ALA A 342 -3.96 3.09 -18.90
N THR A 343 -4.09 2.10 -19.78
CA THR A 343 -4.93 0.92 -19.58
C THR A 343 -4.07 -0.25 -19.16
N TYR A 344 -4.48 -0.98 -18.13
CA TYR A 344 -3.74 -2.12 -17.59
C TYR A 344 -4.51 -3.40 -17.86
N VAL A 345 -3.80 -4.45 -18.27
CA VAL A 345 -4.40 -5.75 -18.59
C VAL A 345 -3.85 -6.81 -17.64
N PHE A 346 -4.74 -7.67 -17.15
CA PHE A 346 -4.42 -8.75 -16.22
C PHE A 346 -5.04 -10.06 -16.69
N GLU A 347 -4.40 -11.17 -16.37
CA GLU A 347 -4.91 -12.52 -16.57
C GLU A 347 -5.79 -12.93 -15.38
N THR A 348 -7.06 -13.26 -15.61
CA THR A 348 -8.01 -13.67 -14.56
C THR A 348 -8.34 -15.15 -14.62
N LYS A 349 -8.07 -15.83 -15.75
CA LYS A 349 -8.39 -17.26 -15.96
C LYS A 349 -9.85 -17.61 -15.65
N GLY A 350 -10.77 -16.68 -15.91
CA GLY A 350 -12.21 -16.86 -15.66
C GLY A 350 -12.69 -16.38 -14.27
N ASP A 351 -11.80 -16.14 -13.30
CA ASP A 351 -12.16 -15.68 -11.96
C ASP A 351 -12.04 -14.15 -11.83
N PHE A 352 -13.01 -13.45 -12.42
CA PHE A 352 -13.04 -11.99 -12.35
C PHE A 352 -13.37 -11.44 -10.96
N GLU A 353 -14.17 -12.14 -10.15
CA GLU A 353 -14.53 -11.67 -8.80
C GLU A 353 -13.34 -11.78 -7.84
N GLY A 354 -12.62 -12.91 -7.86
CA GLY A 354 -11.38 -13.07 -7.11
C GLY A 354 -10.29 -12.09 -7.56
N PHE A 355 -10.21 -11.81 -8.86
CA PHE A 355 -9.36 -10.75 -9.39
C PHE A 355 -9.73 -9.38 -8.83
N LEU A 356 -11.02 -8.99 -8.83
CA LEU A 356 -11.46 -7.69 -8.35
C LEU A 356 -11.13 -7.47 -6.86
N VAL A 357 -11.28 -8.52 -6.04
CA VAL A 357 -10.87 -8.52 -4.63
C VAL A 357 -9.36 -8.28 -4.50
N THR A 358 -8.56 -9.01 -5.28
CA THR A 358 -7.09 -8.88 -5.30
C THR A 358 -6.64 -7.49 -5.74
N LEU A 359 -7.27 -6.96 -6.78
CA LEU A 359 -7.04 -5.63 -7.33
C LEU A 359 -7.27 -4.54 -6.28
N ASN A 360 -8.44 -4.58 -5.63
CA ASN A 360 -8.80 -3.63 -4.57
C ASN A 360 -7.79 -3.69 -3.42
N ARG A 361 -7.42 -4.89 -2.98
CA ARG A 361 -6.48 -5.09 -1.87
C ARG A 361 -5.08 -4.56 -2.18
N ALA A 362 -4.59 -4.77 -3.40
CA ALA A 362 -3.27 -4.33 -3.84
C ALA A 362 -3.19 -2.81 -4.06
N PHE A 363 -4.20 -2.20 -4.70
CA PHE A 363 -4.19 -0.76 -4.93
C PHE A 363 -4.44 0.05 -3.66
N GLU A 364 -5.22 -0.46 -2.73
CA GLU A 364 -5.36 0.14 -1.40
C GLU A 364 -4.02 0.12 -0.64
N ALA A 365 -3.27 -0.98 -0.70
CA ALA A 365 -1.98 -1.11 -0.01
C ALA A 365 -0.86 -0.27 -0.64
N THR A 366 -0.96 0.08 -1.92
CA THR A 366 0.06 0.84 -2.66
C THR A 366 -0.29 2.31 -2.83
N ASP A 367 -1.46 2.73 -2.35
CA ASP A 367 -2.09 4.02 -2.62
C ASP A 367 -2.11 4.33 -4.14
N PHE A 368 -2.52 3.35 -4.94
CA PHE A 368 -2.65 3.46 -6.40
C PHE A 368 -1.35 3.69 -7.19
N ARG A 369 -0.17 3.44 -6.59
CA ARG A 369 1.14 3.44 -7.27
C ARG A 369 1.27 2.31 -8.30
N ARG A 370 0.98 2.61 -9.56
CA ARG A 370 0.91 1.63 -10.67
C ARG A 370 2.28 1.10 -11.09
N GLU A 371 3.36 1.83 -10.80
CA GLU A 371 4.74 1.37 -11.00
C GLU A 371 5.06 0.07 -10.28
N MET A 372 4.36 -0.20 -9.18
CA MET A 372 4.43 -1.46 -8.46
C MET A 372 4.02 -2.66 -9.30
N LEU A 373 3.33 -2.47 -10.44
CA LEU A 373 2.97 -3.55 -11.37
C LEU A 373 4.07 -3.90 -12.36
N TYR A 374 4.81 -2.90 -12.85
CA TYR A 374 5.71 -3.06 -13.99
C TYR A 374 7.19 -2.84 -13.67
N LEU A 375 7.56 -2.51 -12.43
CA LEU A 375 8.94 -2.66 -11.97
C LEU A 375 9.39 -4.11 -12.18
N THR A 376 10.46 -4.31 -12.95
CA THR A 376 11.04 -5.63 -13.19
C THR A 376 11.72 -6.16 -11.92
N ASN A 377 11.97 -7.48 -11.84
CA ASN A 377 12.70 -8.05 -10.70
C ASN A 377 14.10 -7.43 -10.52
N PRO A 378 14.91 -7.19 -11.58
CA PRO A 378 16.17 -6.46 -11.43
C PRO A 378 15.98 -5.04 -10.88
N GLU A 379 14.97 -4.30 -11.32
CA GLU A 379 14.70 -2.95 -10.80
C GLU A 379 14.26 -2.98 -9.33
N LEU A 380 13.44 -3.95 -8.92
CA LEU A 380 13.10 -4.17 -7.51
C LEU A 380 14.32 -4.47 -6.65
N HIS A 381 15.42 -4.94 -7.24
CA HIS A 381 16.67 -5.18 -6.52
C HIS A 381 17.51 -3.92 -6.28
N LEU A 382 17.25 -2.82 -7.00
CA LEU A 382 17.92 -1.54 -6.81
C LEU A 382 17.59 -0.92 -5.44
N GLU A 383 18.55 -0.22 -4.85
CA GLU A 383 18.44 0.40 -3.53
C GLU A 383 17.30 1.44 -3.47
N LYS A 384 17.16 2.27 -4.51
CA LYS A 384 16.04 3.24 -4.63
C LYS A 384 14.64 2.60 -4.53
N ASN A 385 14.53 1.30 -4.83
CA ASN A 385 13.29 0.54 -4.79
C ASN A 385 13.17 -0.37 -3.55
N ALA A 386 14.04 -0.20 -2.56
CA ALA A 386 14.03 -1.01 -1.33
C ALA A 386 12.68 -0.97 -0.61
N ASN A 387 12.06 0.21 -0.49
CA ASN A 387 10.75 0.36 0.15
C ASN A 387 9.64 -0.35 -0.66
N ALA A 388 9.67 -0.24 -1.99
CA ALA A 388 8.74 -0.92 -2.88
C ALA A 388 8.85 -2.45 -2.73
N ARG A 389 10.07 -2.98 -2.75
CA ARG A 389 10.32 -4.42 -2.50
C ARG A 389 9.83 -4.84 -1.13
N MET A 390 10.11 -4.06 -0.09
CA MET A 390 9.72 -4.39 1.29
C MET A 390 8.18 -4.43 1.48
N LEU A 391 7.46 -3.51 0.82
CA LEU A 391 5.99 -3.50 0.77
C LEU A 391 5.44 -4.69 -0.02
N LEU A 392 6.04 -5.00 -1.18
CA LEU A 392 5.64 -6.11 -2.04
C LEU A 392 5.68 -7.44 -1.29
N GLU A 393 6.77 -7.70 -0.58
CA GLU A 393 6.98 -8.97 0.14
C GLU A 393 5.99 -9.20 1.28
N ARG A 394 5.37 -8.14 1.79
CA ARG A 394 4.39 -8.16 2.89
C ARG A 394 2.94 -7.96 2.42
N THR A 395 2.73 -7.83 1.12
CA THR A 395 1.40 -7.61 0.51
C THR A 395 1.09 -8.73 -0.48
N PRO A 396 0.50 -9.87 -0.02
CA PRO A 396 0.24 -11.01 -0.90
C PRO A 396 -0.58 -10.67 -2.14
N ALA A 397 -1.62 -9.82 -1.99
CA ALA A 397 -2.45 -9.40 -3.11
C ALA A 397 -1.64 -8.67 -4.21
N LEU A 398 -0.61 -7.90 -3.84
CA LEU A 398 0.25 -7.23 -4.80
C LEU A 398 1.19 -8.22 -5.53
N GLN A 399 1.63 -9.27 -4.84
CA GLN A 399 2.42 -10.34 -5.48
C GLN A 399 1.57 -11.04 -6.55
N VAL A 400 0.36 -11.48 -6.19
CA VAL A 400 -0.58 -12.10 -7.13
C VAL A 400 -0.88 -11.16 -8.29
N LEU A 401 -1.18 -9.89 -8.01
CA LEU A 401 -1.52 -8.91 -9.05
C LEU A 401 -0.37 -8.69 -10.05
N ARG A 402 0.88 -8.70 -9.58
CA ARG A 402 2.07 -8.62 -10.45
C ARG A 402 2.28 -9.88 -11.28
N GLU A 403 2.06 -11.06 -10.71
CA GLU A 403 2.21 -12.33 -11.42
C GLU A 403 1.24 -12.47 -12.58
N ILE A 404 0.03 -11.92 -12.44
CA ILE A 404 -1.02 -11.95 -13.47
C ILE A 404 -1.01 -10.70 -14.36
N PHE A 405 -0.09 -9.76 -14.17
CA PHE A 405 0.00 -8.56 -14.99
C PHE A 405 0.49 -8.89 -16.41
N VAL A 406 -0.32 -8.54 -17.41
CA VAL A 406 -0.02 -8.81 -18.83
C VAL A 406 0.73 -7.64 -19.46
N GLY A 407 0.33 -6.41 -19.15
CA GLY A 407 0.95 -5.22 -19.72
C GLY A 407 0.08 -3.97 -19.58
N ARG A 408 0.59 -2.85 -20.12
CA ARG A 408 -0.12 -1.58 -20.17
C ARG A 408 -0.13 -0.99 -21.59
N VAL A 409 -1.20 -0.28 -21.91
CA VAL A 409 -1.36 0.47 -23.17
C VAL A 409 -1.41 1.96 -22.84
N ILE A 410 -0.45 2.72 -23.36
CA ILE A 410 -0.38 4.18 -23.19
C ILE A 410 -1.33 4.84 -24.18
N HIS A 411 -2.04 5.87 -23.72
CA HIS A 411 -2.98 6.63 -24.52
C HIS A 411 -2.24 7.65 -25.40
N TYR A 412 -2.03 7.30 -26.68
CA TYR A 412 -1.47 8.21 -27.69
C TYR A 412 -2.52 8.64 -28.73
N SER A 413 -3.35 7.71 -29.17
CA SER A 413 -4.51 7.92 -30.03
C SER A 413 -5.51 6.80 -29.79
N ILE A 414 -6.80 7.07 -30.00
CA ILE A 414 -7.85 6.08 -29.76
C ILE A 414 -7.68 4.82 -30.62
N ASP A 415 -7.34 4.97 -31.90
CA ASP A 415 -7.16 3.84 -32.82
C ASP A 415 -5.94 2.98 -32.46
N GLY A 416 -4.81 3.63 -32.15
CA GLY A 416 -3.58 2.93 -31.74
C GLY A 416 -3.77 2.20 -30.42
N TRP A 417 -4.42 2.87 -29.45
CA TRP A 417 -4.81 2.28 -28.18
C TRP A 417 -5.72 1.05 -28.39
N ARG A 418 -6.78 1.19 -29.18
CA ARG A 418 -7.76 0.12 -29.44
C ARG A 418 -7.10 -1.10 -30.04
N LYS A 419 -6.26 -0.90 -31.06
CA LYS A 419 -5.51 -1.97 -31.72
C LYS A 419 -4.59 -2.71 -30.74
N ASN A 420 -3.85 -1.97 -29.91
CA ASN A 420 -2.94 -2.55 -28.93
C ASN A 420 -3.69 -3.34 -27.85
N LEU A 421 -4.79 -2.80 -27.33
CA LEU A 421 -5.62 -3.47 -26.34
C LEU A 421 -6.23 -4.76 -26.90
N GLN A 422 -6.80 -4.71 -28.11
CA GLN A 422 -7.31 -5.92 -28.79
C GLN A 422 -6.22 -6.99 -28.97
N GLY A 423 -4.97 -6.58 -29.24
CA GLY A 423 -3.84 -7.49 -29.28
C GLY A 423 -3.57 -8.18 -27.94
N MET A 424 -3.71 -7.45 -26.82
CA MET A 424 -3.54 -8.00 -25.48
C MET A 424 -4.71 -8.86 -25.01
N LEU A 425 -5.93 -8.63 -25.50
CA LEU A 425 -7.13 -9.38 -25.08
C LEU A 425 -7.32 -10.73 -25.79
N ARG A 426 -6.58 -10.98 -26.88
CA ARG A 426 -6.62 -12.25 -27.62
C ARG A 426 -6.05 -13.44 -26.86
#